data_AF-A0A838HJ42-F1
#
_entry.id   AF-A0A838HJ42-F1
#
_cell.length_a   1.000
_cell.length_b   1.000
_cell.length_c   1.000
_cell.angle_alpha   90.00
_cell.angle_beta   90.00
_cell.angle_gamma   90.00
#
_symmetry.space_group_name_H-M   'P 1'
#
loop_
_entity.id
_entity.type
_entity.pdbx_description
1 polymer ?
#
loop_
_entity_poly.entity_id
_entity_poly.type
_entity_poly.pdbx_seq_one_letter_code
_entity_poly.pdbx_strand_id
1 'polypeptide(L)'
;MRAMLDEVRAGLLRPQKEIPSKFFYDTRGSELFEEITRLPEYYLTRTERALLEACAPEWIAALHPRTLVELGAGSAVKTRILLDAMRSARTSERYIPVDVSSEFLEGTAGELRGEYSALQIIPVVADMSAEFELPENLPRPTLFALLGSTIGN
;
A
#
# COMPACT_ATOMS: atom_id res chain seq x y z
N MET A 1 19.03 -5.27 -6.07
CA MET A 1 20.21 -5.64 -5.28
C MET A 1 21.38 -4.66 -5.38
N ARG A 2 21.81 -4.24 -6.59
CA ARG A 2 22.92 -3.26 -6.73
C ARG A 2 22.60 -1.88 -6.13
N ALA A 3 21.40 -1.36 -6.37
CA ALA A 3 20.93 -0.10 -5.79
C ALA A 3 20.98 -0.10 -4.25
N MET A 4 20.50 -1.16 -3.60
CA MET A 4 20.56 -1.32 -2.14
C MET A 4 22.00 -1.26 -1.61
N LEU A 5 22.93 -2.00 -2.22
CA LEU A 5 24.34 -2.00 -1.80
C LEU A 5 24.96 -0.61 -1.92
N ASP A 6 24.68 0.09 -3.01
CA ASP A 6 25.20 1.44 -3.26
C ASP A 6 24.64 2.45 -2.25
N GLU A 7 23.33 2.40 -1.97
CA GLU A 7 22.66 3.26 -0.98
C GLU A 7 23.15 3.00 0.46
N VAL A 8 23.24 1.72 0.86
CA VAL A 8 23.77 1.33 2.19
C VAL A 8 25.23 1.76 2.33
N ARG A 9 26.05 1.52 1.30
CA ARG A 9 27.46 1.94 1.32
C ARG A 9 27.57 3.45 1.44
N ALA A 10 26.82 4.21 0.65
CA ALA A 10 26.82 5.66 0.70
C ALA A 10 26.41 6.17 2.09
N GLY A 11 25.34 5.61 2.66
CA GLY A 11 24.83 5.97 3.99
C GLY A 11 25.80 5.67 5.13
N LEU A 12 26.49 4.52 5.09
CA LEU A 12 27.47 4.13 6.11
C LEU A 12 28.80 4.89 6.03
N LEU A 13 29.13 5.45 4.85
CA LEU A 13 30.32 6.27 4.64
C LEU A 13 30.13 7.75 5.01
N ARG A 14 28.89 8.20 5.30
CA ARG A 14 28.63 9.57 5.76
C ARG A 14 29.17 9.80 7.19
N PRO A 15 29.59 11.04 7.54
CA PRO A 15 29.94 11.40 8.92
C PRO A 15 28.79 11.14 9.89
N GLN A 16 27.57 11.57 9.53
CA GLN A 16 26.32 11.16 10.15
C GLN A 16 25.76 9.97 9.36
N LYS A 17 25.84 8.77 9.95
CA LYS A 17 25.37 7.54 9.30
C LYS A 17 23.86 7.55 9.15
N GLU A 18 23.40 7.02 8.03
CA GLU A 18 22.00 6.98 7.66
C GLU A 18 21.72 5.73 6.83
N ILE A 19 20.54 5.14 7.01
CA ILE A 19 20.03 4.04 6.18
C ILE A 19 18.59 4.40 5.82
N PRO A 20 18.20 4.38 4.52
CA PRO A 20 16.83 4.63 4.10
C PRO A 20 15.82 3.69 4.78
N SER A 21 14.71 4.24 5.26
CA SER A 21 13.67 3.49 5.98
C SER A 21 12.98 2.42 5.13
N LYS A 22 13.02 2.53 3.79
CA LYS A 22 12.53 1.50 2.87
C LYS A 22 13.18 0.12 3.09
N PHE A 23 14.39 0.08 3.66
CA PHE A 23 15.07 -1.18 4.00
C PHE A 23 14.58 -1.81 5.32
N PHE A 24 13.65 -1.18 6.03
CA PHE A 24 12.97 -1.80 7.16
C PHE A 24 11.93 -2.83 6.73
N TYR A 25 11.54 -2.89 5.46
CA TYR A 25 10.37 -3.67 5.01
C TYR A 25 10.77 -4.89 4.17
N ASP A 26 11.73 -5.68 4.66
CA ASP A 26 11.81 -7.08 4.25
C ASP A 26 10.63 -7.87 4.84
N THR A 27 10.50 -9.16 4.53
CA THR A 27 9.38 -9.99 5.01
C THR A 27 9.23 -9.90 6.54
N ARG A 28 10.33 -9.99 7.30
CA ARG A 28 10.29 -9.92 8.77
C ARG A 28 9.93 -8.53 9.28
N GLY A 29 10.48 -7.49 8.66
CA GLY A 29 10.23 -6.11 9.02
C GLY A 29 8.79 -5.67 8.72
N SER A 30 8.19 -6.17 7.64
CA SER A 30 6.77 -6.02 7.34
C SER A 30 5.89 -6.69 8.40
N GLU A 31 6.20 -7.92 8.82
CA GLU A 31 5.50 -8.58 9.94
C GLU A 31 5.60 -7.78 11.25
N LEU A 32 6.79 -7.25 11.57
CA LEU A 32 7.00 -6.40 12.75
C LEU A 32 6.19 -5.11 12.65
N PHE A 33 6.09 -4.51 11.48
CA PHE A 33 5.24 -3.33 11.28
C PHE A 33 3.76 -3.66 11.50
N GLU A 34 3.29 -4.82 11.06
CA GLU A 34 1.95 -5.30 11.38
C GLU A 34 1.73 -5.45 12.89
N GLU A 35 2.71 -5.96 13.62
CA GLU A 35 2.67 -5.98 15.10
C GLU A 35 2.61 -4.56 15.69
N ILE A 36 3.42 -3.62 15.18
CA ILE A 36 3.41 -2.21 15.60
C ILE A 36 2.02 -1.60 15.43
N THR A 37 1.31 -1.90 14.34
CA THR A 37 -0.01 -1.32 14.07
C THR A 37 -1.08 -1.67 15.12
N ARG A 38 -0.84 -2.72 15.93
CA ARG A 38 -1.73 -3.20 16.99
C ARG A 38 -1.38 -2.64 18.37
N LEU A 39 -0.26 -1.94 18.50
CA LEU A 39 0.18 -1.39 19.79
C LEU A 39 -0.76 -0.28 20.27
N PRO A 40 -1.07 -0.21 21.58
CA PRO A 40 -1.89 0.87 22.13
C PRO A 40 -1.25 2.25 21.94
N GLU A 41 0.07 2.33 21.89
CA GLU A 41 0.82 3.57 21.65
C GLU A 41 0.74 4.03 20.19
N TYR A 42 0.62 3.10 19.23
CA TYR A 42 0.61 3.40 17.79
C TYR A 42 -0.80 3.71 17.28
N TYR A 43 -1.27 4.92 17.56
CA TYR A 43 -2.64 5.34 17.24
C TYR A 43 -2.96 5.50 15.76
N LEU A 44 -1.93 5.71 14.93
CA LEU A 44 -2.10 6.15 13.57
C LEU A 44 -2.99 5.21 12.75
N THR A 45 -2.71 3.91 12.80
CA THR A 45 -3.46 2.90 12.04
C THR A 45 -4.93 2.83 12.47
N ARG A 46 -5.21 2.82 13.78
CA ARG A 46 -6.60 2.73 14.28
C ARG A 46 -7.40 4.01 14.00
N THR A 47 -6.77 5.18 14.09
CA THR A 47 -7.43 6.45 13.81
C THR A 47 -7.73 6.58 12.32
N GLU A 48 -6.76 6.28 11.45
CA GLU A 48 -6.99 6.32 10.01
C GLU A 48 -8.03 5.29 9.56
N ARG A 49 -8.00 4.07 10.13
CA ARG A 49 -9.05 3.06 9.89
C ARG A 49 -10.44 3.60 10.23
N ALA A 50 -10.62 4.20 11.41
CA ALA A 50 -11.92 4.73 11.82
C ALA A 50 -12.42 5.86 10.90
N LEU A 51 -11.51 6.70 10.40
CA LEU A 51 -11.84 7.74 9.41
C LEU A 51 -12.24 7.14 8.06
N LEU A 52 -11.53 6.10 7.60
CA LEU A 52 -11.89 5.39 6.37
C LEU A 52 -13.28 4.74 6.50
N GLU A 53 -13.57 4.06 7.61
CA GLU A 53 -14.89 3.46 7.85
C GLU A 53 -16.01 4.51 7.86
N ALA A 54 -15.76 5.67 8.47
CA ALA A 54 -16.76 6.73 8.59
C ALA A 54 -16.98 7.50 7.28
N CYS A 55 -15.92 7.75 6.50
CA CYS A 55 -15.97 8.70 5.39
C CYS A 55 -15.87 8.03 4.00
N ALA A 56 -15.21 6.87 3.87
CA ALA A 56 -14.97 6.25 2.56
C ALA A 56 -16.21 5.96 1.73
N PRO A 57 -17.30 5.43 2.32
CA PRO A 57 -18.51 5.15 1.54
C PRO A 57 -19.06 6.37 0.80
N GLU A 58 -19.02 7.55 1.42
CA GLU A 58 -19.56 8.78 0.84
C GLU A 58 -18.77 9.21 -0.40
N TRP A 59 -17.46 9.37 -0.27
CA TRP A 59 -16.66 9.87 -1.39
C TRP A 59 -16.42 8.80 -2.46
N ILE A 60 -16.45 7.50 -2.14
CA ILE A 60 -16.49 6.45 -3.17
C ILE A 60 -17.77 6.53 -3.99
N ALA A 61 -18.93 6.72 -3.33
CA ALA A 61 -20.21 6.89 -4.02
C ALA A 61 -20.28 8.19 -4.83
N ALA A 62 -19.49 9.21 -4.51
CA ALA A 62 -19.39 10.42 -5.34
C ALA A 62 -18.44 10.20 -6.54
N LEU A 63 -17.25 9.67 -6.29
CA LEU A 63 -16.16 9.58 -7.28
C LEU A 63 -16.31 8.41 -8.25
N HIS A 64 -16.99 7.34 -7.86
CA HIS A 64 -17.16 6.10 -8.64
C HIS A 64 -15.86 5.56 -9.25
N PRO A 65 -14.76 5.42 -8.47
CA PRO A 65 -13.49 4.98 -9.03
C PRO A 65 -13.61 3.55 -9.55
N ARG A 66 -13.02 3.31 -10.72
CA ARG A 66 -12.95 1.99 -11.35
C ARG A 66 -11.64 1.26 -11.05
N THR A 67 -10.59 2.03 -10.77
CA THR A 67 -9.28 1.52 -10.37
C THR A 67 -8.86 2.14 -9.05
N LEU A 68 -8.34 1.32 -8.13
CA LEU A 68 -7.62 1.76 -6.95
C LEU A 68 -6.13 1.40 -7.10
N VAL A 69 -5.26 2.40 -7.01
CA VAL A 69 -3.81 2.22 -6.90
C VAL A 69 -3.42 2.58 -5.47
N GLU A 70 -2.80 1.66 -4.74
CA GLU A 70 -2.32 1.90 -3.39
C GLU A 70 -0.79 1.94 -3.37
N LEU A 71 -0.24 3.03 -2.88
CA LEU A 71 1.19 3.25 -2.73
C LEU A 71 1.60 2.86 -1.30
N GLY A 72 2.37 1.78 -1.17
CA GLY A 72 2.75 1.22 0.13
C GLY A 72 1.63 0.38 0.71
N ALA A 73 1.22 -0.66 -0.03
CA ALA A 73 0.01 -1.42 0.29
C ALA A 73 0.11 -2.25 1.57
N GLY A 74 1.31 -2.74 1.92
CA GLY A 74 1.50 -3.62 3.07
C GLY A 74 0.48 -4.77 3.12
N SER A 75 -0.19 -4.94 4.27
CA SER A 75 -1.20 -5.98 4.48
C SER A 75 -2.56 -5.67 3.86
N ALA A 76 -2.74 -4.46 3.31
CA ALA A 76 -4.00 -3.97 2.75
C ALA A 76 -5.20 -4.05 3.70
N VAL A 77 -5.00 -4.12 5.03
CA VAL A 77 -6.09 -4.24 6.02
C VAL A 77 -7.03 -3.04 5.96
N LYS A 78 -6.49 -1.82 5.82
CA LYS A 78 -7.28 -0.59 5.65
C LYS A 78 -7.93 -0.53 4.27
N THR A 79 -7.23 -1.03 3.25
CA THR A 79 -7.69 -0.97 1.86
C THR A 79 -8.91 -1.82 1.59
N ARG A 80 -9.11 -2.91 2.34
CA ARG A 80 -10.37 -3.66 2.33
C ARG A 80 -11.59 -2.76 2.53
N ILE A 81 -11.50 -1.71 3.35
CA ILE A 81 -12.59 -0.74 3.54
C ILE A 81 -12.91 -0.01 2.22
N LEU A 82 -11.88 0.39 1.48
CA LEU A 82 -12.05 1.07 0.17
C LEU A 82 -12.59 0.10 -0.88
N LEU A 83 -12.04 -1.11 -0.94
CA LEU A 83 -12.49 -2.15 -1.88
C LEU A 83 -13.94 -2.57 -1.61
N ASP A 84 -14.34 -2.69 -0.34
CA ASP A 84 -15.71 -2.98 0.07
C ASP A 84 -16.69 -1.87 -0.34
N ALA A 85 -16.29 -0.61 -0.18
CA ALA A 85 -17.07 0.54 -0.64
C ALA A 85 -17.21 0.56 -2.17
N MET A 86 -16.12 0.33 -2.92
CA MET A 86 -16.15 0.26 -4.38
C MET A 86 -16.98 -0.93 -4.89
N ARG A 87 -16.90 -2.09 -4.23
CA ARG A 87 -17.70 -3.28 -4.53
C ARG A 87 -19.19 -3.00 -4.31
N SER A 88 -19.54 -2.32 -3.22
CA SER A 88 -20.92 -1.93 -2.90
C SER A 88 -21.48 -0.93 -3.93
N ALA A 89 -20.65 0.01 -4.39
CA ALA A 89 -20.99 0.93 -5.48
C ALA A 89 -20.97 0.29 -6.87
N ARG A 90 -20.55 -0.99 -6.99
CA ARG A 90 -20.37 -1.73 -8.26
C ARG A 90 -19.43 -1.04 -9.24
N THR A 91 -18.39 -0.39 -8.73
CA THR A 91 -17.39 0.31 -9.54
C THR A 91 -16.04 -0.42 -9.57
N SER A 92 -15.78 -1.34 -8.64
CA SER A 92 -14.49 -2.02 -8.48
C SER A 92 -14.11 -2.92 -9.67
N GLU A 93 -13.18 -2.48 -10.53
CA GLU A 93 -12.63 -3.31 -11.60
C GLU A 93 -11.19 -3.75 -11.35
N ARG A 94 -10.32 -2.81 -10.94
CA ARG A 94 -8.89 -3.07 -10.74
C ARG A 94 -8.39 -2.57 -9.39
N TYR A 95 -7.53 -3.36 -8.77
CA TYR A 95 -6.72 -2.97 -7.63
C TYR A 95 -5.25 -3.23 -7.93
N ILE A 96 -4.43 -2.20 -7.70
CA ILE A 96 -3.00 -2.20 -8.00
C ILE A 96 -2.26 -1.86 -6.71
N PRO A 97 -1.93 -2.89 -5.89
CA PRO A 97 -1.10 -2.68 -4.72
C PRO A 97 0.36 -2.51 -5.16
N VAL A 98 0.98 -1.41 -4.74
CA VAL A 98 2.38 -1.08 -4.99
C VAL A 98 3.15 -1.19 -3.68
N ASP A 99 4.21 -1.99 -3.65
CA ASP A 99 5.05 -2.15 -2.46
C ASP A 99 6.49 -2.54 -2.82
N VAL A 100 7.45 -2.28 -1.93
CA VAL A 100 8.85 -2.68 -2.09
C VAL A 100 9.07 -4.16 -1.73
N SER A 101 8.20 -4.72 -0.88
CA SER A 101 8.33 -6.08 -0.36
C SER A 101 7.61 -7.09 -1.25
N SER A 102 8.35 -7.76 -2.15
CA SER A 102 7.74 -8.67 -3.15
C SER A 102 7.00 -9.86 -2.54
N GLU A 103 7.61 -10.55 -1.58
CA GLU A 103 7.04 -11.75 -0.97
C GLU A 103 5.79 -11.40 -0.16
N PHE A 104 5.85 -10.31 0.61
CA PHE A 104 4.72 -9.83 1.39
C PHE A 104 3.56 -9.37 0.49
N LEU A 105 3.88 -8.62 -0.57
CA LEU A 105 2.90 -8.15 -1.55
C LEU A 105 2.19 -9.29 -2.27
N GLU A 106 2.91 -10.34 -2.68
CA GLU A 106 2.29 -11.52 -3.32
C GLU A 106 1.41 -12.30 -2.35
N GLY A 107 1.80 -12.40 -1.06
CA GLY A 107 0.95 -12.95 0.00
C GLY A 107 -0.37 -12.20 0.13
N THR A 108 -0.30 -10.88 0.31
CA THR A 108 -1.48 -9.99 0.39
C THR A 108 -2.34 -10.10 -0.87
N ALA A 109 -1.73 -10.10 -2.06
CA ALA A 109 -2.46 -10.23 -3.33
C ALA A 109 -3.16 -11.59 -3.44
N GLY A 110 -2.55 -12.67 -2.95
CA GLY A 110 -3.14 -14.01 -2.89
C GLY A 110 -4.41 -14.05 -2.03
N GLU A 111 -4.36 -13.48 -0.82
CA GLU A 111 -5.52 -13.37 0.07
C GLU A 111 -6.66 -12.59 -0.58
N LEU A 112 -6.35 -11.41 -1.12
CA LEU A 112 -7.35 -10.53 -1.71
C LEU A 112 -7.98 -11.15 -2.97
N ARG A 113 -7.27 -11.98 -3.74
CA ARG A 113 -7.86 -12.71 -4.87
C ARG A 113 -8.92 -13.71 -4.41
N GLY A 114 -8.76 -14.29 -3.22
CA GLY A 114 -9.77 -15.14 -2.58
C GLY A 114 -10.98 -14.35 -2.06
N GLU A 115 -10.75 -13.14 -1.52
CA GLU A 115 -11.80 -12.29 -0.96
C GLU A 115 -12.62 -11.52 -2.02
N TYR A 116 -12.00 -11.15 -3.15
CA TYR A 116 -12.58 -10.30 -4.19
C TYR A 116 -12.51 -10.96 -5.57
N SER A 117 -13.26 -12.04 -5.78
CA SER A 117 -13.19 -12.85 -7.02
C SER A 117 -13.50 -12.11 -8.32
N ALA A 118 -14.26 -11.01 -8.27
CA ALA A 118 -14.58 -10.17 -9.43
C ALA A 118 -13.57 -9.02 -9.66
N LEU A 119 -12.64 -8.80 -8.74
CA LEU A 119 -11.65 -7.72 -8.78
C LEU A 119 -10.36 -8.21 -9.43
N GLN A 120 -9.87 -7.49 -10.43
CA GLN A 120 -8.56 -7.78 -11.00
C GLN A 120 -7.46 -7.19 -10.12
N ILE A 121 -6.63 -8.06 -9.51
CA ILE A 121 -5.55 -7.66 -8.61
C ILE A 121 -4.19 -7.81 -9.30
N ILE A 122 -3.51 -6.68 -9.49
CA ILE A 122 -2.26 -6.57 -10.26
C ILE A 122 -1.18 -6.00 -9.34
N PRO A 123 -0.42 -6.83 -8.60
CA PRO A 123 0.64 -6.33 -7.73
C PRO A 123 1.79 -5.72 -8.54
N VAL A 124 2.36 -4.64 -8.05
CA VAL A 124 3.52 -3.96 -8.64
C VAL A 124 4.61 -3.83 -7.56
N VAL A 125 5.70 -4.57 -7.74
CA VAL A 125 6.87 -4.46 -6.85
C VAL A 125 7.71 -3.26 -7.29
N ALA A 126 7.68 -2.18 -6.51
CA ALA A 126 8.38 -0.95 -6.87
C ALA A 126 8.78 -0.11 -5.65
N ASP A 127 9.88 0.63 -5.82
CA ASP A 127 10.26 1.71 -4.92
C ASP A 127 9.55 3.00 -5.35
N MET A 128 8.54 3.40 -4.57
CA MET A 128 7.76 4.61 -4.86
C MET A 128 8.55 5.92 -4.71
N SER A 129 9.76 5.88 -4.13
CA SER A 129 10.67 7.04 -4.09
C SER A 129 11.43 7.26 -5.40
N ALA A 130 11.33 6.33 -6.34
CA ALA A 130 11.90 6.40 -7.68
C ALA A 130 10.81 6.34 -8.75
N GLU A 131 11.20 6.49 -10.01
CA GLU A 131 10.29 6.25 -11.13
C GLU A 131 9.92 4.76 -11.19
N PHE A 132 8.62 4.48 -11.35
CA PHE A 132 8.09 3.14 -11.55
C PHE A 132 6.90 3.18 -12.51
N GLU A 133 6.62 2.04 -13.12
CA GLU A 133 5.56 1.90 -14.12
C GLU A 133 4.32 1.24 -13.51
N LEU A 134 3.16 1.73 -13.95
CA LEU A 134 1.87 1.11 -13.69
C LEU A 134 1.36 0.42 -14.95
N PRO A 135 0.47 -0.57 -14.84
CA PRO A 135 -0.18 -1.17 -16.00
C PRO A 135 -0.84 -0.11 -16.89
N GLU A 136 -0.66 -0.24 -18.20
CA GLU A 136 -1.27 0.65 -19.16
C GLU A 136 -2.81 0.55 -19.15
N ASN A 137 -3.49 1.58 -19.67
CA ASN A 137 -4.94 1.57 -19.91
C ASN A 137 -5.76 1.23 -18.64
N LEU A 138 -5.46 1.91 -17.54
CA LEU A 138 -6.24 1.80 -16.30
C LEU A 138 -7.67 2.35 -16.48
N PRO A 139 -8.72 1.59 -16.10
CA PRO A 139 -10.08 2.09 -16.04
C PRO A 139 -10.16 3.38 -15.24
N ARG A 140 -10.82 4.38 -15.82
CA ARG A 140 -11.05 5.68 -15.20
C ARG A 140 -12.46 5.73 -14.58
N PRO A 141 -12.67 6.46 -13.48
CA PRO A 141 -11.67 7.21 -12.71
C PRO A 141 -10.70 6.29 -11.95
N THR A 142 -9.45 6.74 -11.81
CA THR A 142 -8.41 6.04 -11.04
C THR A 142 -8.16 6.80 -9.75
N LEU A 143 -8.33 6.12 -8.62
CA LEU A 143 -8.03 6.66 -7.30
C LEU A 143 -6.64 6.20 -6.87
N PHE A 144 -5.82 7.14 -6.43
CA PHE A 144 -4.53 6.86 -5.78
C PHE A 144 -4.70 7.01 -4.27
N ALA A 145 -4.35 5.97 -3.52
CA ALA A 145 -4.32 5.97 -2.06
C ALA A 145 -2.87 5.90 -1.57
N LEU A 146 -2.51 6.83 -0.70
CA LEU A 146 -1.28 6.81 0.09
C LEU A 146 -1.68 6.95 1.55
N LEU A 147 -1.73 5.81 2.24
CA LEU A 147 -2.27 5.71 3.60
C LEU A 147 -1.13 5.63 4.63
N GLY A 148 -1.47 5.71 5.91
CA GLY A 148 -0.55 5.43 7.02
C GLY A 148 0.47 6.54 7.26
N SER A 149 0.21 7.76 6.78
CA SER A 149 1.14 8.90 6.87
C SER A 149 2.53 8.61 6.26
N THR A 150 2.63 7.66 5.33
CA THR A 150 3.90 7.25 4.69
C THR A 150 4.61 8.40 4.00
N ILE A 151 3.86 9.41 3.51
CA ILE A 151 4.39 10.65 2.92
C ILE A 151 5.28 11.47 3.88
N GLY A 152 5.21 11.21 5.19
CA GLY A 152 6.01 11.90 6.20
C GLY A 152 7.41 11.34 6.42
N ASN A 153 7.79 10.26 5.73
CA ASN A 153 9.15 9.72 5.70
C ASN A 153 10.03 10.50 4.72
#